data_AF-A0A7S0YB82-F1
#
_entry.id   AF-A0A7S0YB82-F1
#
_cell.length_a   1.000
_cell.length_b   1.000
_cell.length_c   1.000
_cell.angle_alpha   90.00
_cell.angle_beta   90.00
_cell.angle_gamma   90.00
#
_symmetry.space_group_name_H-M   'P 1'
#
loop_
_entity.id
_entity.type
_entity.pdbx_description
1 polymer ?
#
loop_
_entity_poly.entity_id
_entity_poly.type
_entity_poly.pdbx_seq_one_letter_code
_entity_poly.pdbx_strand_id
1 'polypeptide(L)'
;MRASLSTYTAMLADSLCGGSSRRLIAGWWYSILGLTGVLSLMSCAVISSRGLSESFTSIWSAVMLLTLSIGGTMIMRKFHNSMAVGFFMGGVVAMSQMFFFLTLLYIGYGKDQKNDGLPVVTESVMAFFSFAQCVLLGTFAAILGAHRSEILEKQEDTPAGEEAFGSTPYTRS
;
A
#
# COMPACT_ATOMS: atom_id res chain seq x y z
N MET A 1 -0.14 1.30 23.69
CA MET A 1 -0.39 0.51 22.45
C MET A 1 0.30 1.09 21.20
N ARG A 2 0.42 2.42 21.03
CA ARG A 2 1.24 3.03 19.96
C ARG A 2 2.75 2.77 20.13
N ALA A 3 3.26 2.85 21.37
CA ALA A 3 4.66 2.58 21.68
C ALA A 3 5.11 1.17 21.26
N SER A 4 4.29 0.15 21.55
CA SER A 4 4.59 -1.24 21.20
C SER A 4 4.71 -1.47 19.69
N LEU A 5 3.84 -0.87 18.87
CA LEU A 5 3.90 -0.99 17.41
C LEU A 5 5.16 -0.32 16.83
N SER A 6 5.52 0.86 17.35
CA SER A 6 6.75 1.57 16.97
C SER A 6 8.00 0.77 17.33
N THR A 7 8.02 0.09 18.50
CA THR A 7 9.14 -0.76 18.91
C THR A 7 9.28 -1.99 18.01
N TYR A 8 8.18 -2.64 17.62
CA TYR A 8 8.22 -3.79 16.70
C TYR A 8 8.67 -3.39 15.29
N THR A 9 8.22 -2.25 14.77
CA THR A 9 8.66 -1.75 13.46
C THR A 9 10.11 -1.26 13.50
N ALA A 10 10.56 -0.69 14.61
CA ALA A 10 11.97 -0.32 14.82
C ALA A 10 12.87 -1.56 14.91
N MET A 11 12.47 -2.60 15.65
CA MET A 11 13.22 -3.87 15.68
C MET A 11 13.29 -4.56 14.32
N LEU A 12 12.20 -4.54 13.54
CA LEU A 12 12.19 -5.03 12.17
C LEU A 12 13.10 -4.18 11.25
N ALA A 13 13.12 -2.86 11.42
CA ALA A 13 13.99 -1.96 10.66
C ALA A 13 15.47 -2.11 11.01
N ASP A 14 15.78 -2.37 12.27
CA ASP A 14 17.14 -2.61 12.73
C ASP A 14 17.64 -3.97 12.24
N SER A 15 16.80 -5.02 12.33
CA SER A 15 17.14 -6.37 11.88
C SER A 15 17.25 -6.55 10.36
N LEU A 16 16.51 -5.77 9.55
CA LEU A 16 16.44 -5.96 8.09
C LEU A 16 17.14 -4.86 7.27
N CYS A 17 17.34 -3.66 7.81
CA CYS A 17 17.80 -2.50 7.03
C CYS A 17 18.80 -1.59 7.75
N GLY A 18 19.34 -2.00 8.91
CA GLY A 18 20.40 -1.29 9.61
C GLY A 18 19.99 0.09 10.13
N GLY A 19 18.73 0.23 10.58
CA GLY A 19 18.26 1.39 11.35
C GLY A 19 17.62 2.54 10.55
N SER A 20 17.45 2.44 9.22
CA SER A 20 16.80 3.50 8.43
C SER A 20 15.35 3.19 8.06
N SER A 21 14.39 3.78 8.78
CA SER A 21 12.93 3.63 8.55
C SER A 21 12.51 3.93 7.11
N ARG A 22 13.20 4.87 6.44
CA ARG A 22 12.92 5.22 5.03
C ARG A 22 13.25 4.09 4.05
N ARG A 23 14.35 3.36 4.29
CA ARG A 23 14.75 2.20 3.46
C ARG A 23 13.82 1.03 3.69
N LEU A 24 13.33 0.84 4.91
CA LEU A 24 12.33 -0.18 5.23
C LEU A 24 11.00 0.11 4.52
N ILE A 25 10.49 1.33 4.58
CA ILE A 25 9.25 1.73 3.88
C ILE A 25 9.40 1.56 2.35
N ALA A 26 10.53 1.97 1.79
CA ALA A 26 10.80 1.80 0.36
C ALA A 26 10.91 0.32 -0.03
N GLY A 27 11.65 -0.49 0.74
CA GLY A 27 11.78 -1.93 0.52
C GLY A 27 10.44 -2.66 0.61
N TRP A 28 9.61 -2.30 1.59
CA TRP A 28 8.26 -2.85 1.76
C TRP A 28 7.37 -2.47 0.58
N TRP A 29 7.46 -1.23 0.10
CA TRP A 29 6.74 -0.76 -1.08
C TRP A 29 7.15 -1.51 -2.35
N TYR A 30 8.46 -1.72 -2.57
CA TYR A 30 8.94 -2.52 -3.70
C TYR A 30 8.48 -3.98 -3.60
N SER A 31 8.38 -4.54 -2.39
CA SER A 31 7.79 -5.87 -2.18
C SER A 31 6.32 -5.91 -2.59
N ILE A 32 5.53 -4.88 -2.26
CA ILE A 32 4.12 -4.75 -2.65
C ILE A 32 4.01 -4.62 -4.18
N LEU A 33 4.87 -3.82 -4.82
CA LEU A 33 4.89 -3.68 -6.28
C LEU A 33 5.30 -4.97 -6.98
N GLY A 34 6.28 -5.70 -6.45
CA GLY A 34 6.72 -6.99 -6.99
C GLY A 34 5.58 -8.02 -6.97
N LEU A 35 4.91 -8.18 -5.83
CA LEU A 35 3.77 -9.08 -5.70
C LEU A 35 2.58 -8.65 -6.56
N THR A 36 2.34 -7.35 -6.68
CA THR A 36 1.34 -6.78 -7.58
C THR A 36 1.63 -7.15 -9.04
N GLY A 37 2.88 -7.06 -9.47
CA GLY A 37 3.31 -7.45 -10.82
C GLY A 37 3.06 -8.93 -11.09
N VAL A 38 3.40 -9.81 -10.14
CA VAL A 38 3.14 -11.26 -10.24
C VAL A 38 1.64 -11.54 -10.33
N LEU A 39 0.82 -10.94 -9.46
CA LEU A 39 -0.64 -11.08 -9.50
C LEU A 39 -1.22 -10.59 -10.84
N SER A 40 -0.74 -9.46 -11.36
CA SER A 40 -1.17 -8.92 -12.65
C SER A 40 -0.84 -9.86 -13.82
N LEU A 41 0.34 -10.48 -13.82
CA LEU A 41 0.73 -11.46 -14.85
C LEU A 41 -0.16 -12.71 -14.80
N MET A 42 -0.45 -13.20 -13.59
CA MET A 42 -1.38 -14.33 -13.39
C MET A 42 -2.79 -13.97 -13.82
N SER A 43 -3.26 -12.76 -13.51
CA SER A 43 -4.55 -12.24 -13.95
C SER A 43 -4.69 -12.20 -15.48
N CYS A 44 -3.64 -11.79 -16.21
CA CYS A 44 -3.62 -11.85 -17.67
C CYS A 44 -3.71 -13.29 -18.21
N ALA A 45 -3.02 -14.24 -17.57
CA ALA A 45 -3.10 -15.64 -17.94
C ALA A 45 -4.52 -16.21 -17.74
N VAL A 46 -5.14 -15.89 -16.60
CA VAL A 46 -6.49 -16.35 -16.26
C VAL A 46 -7.56 -15.81 -17.21
N ILE A 47 -7.49 -14.52 -17.58
CA ILE A 47 -8.44 -13.87 -18.52
C ILE A 47 -8.51 -14.61 -19.85
N SER A 48 -7.41 -15.20 -20.32
CA SER A 48 -7.38 -15.95 -21.59
C SER A 48 -8.14 -17.28 -21.55
N SER A 49 -8.47 -17.78 -20.36
CA SER A 49 -8.87 -19.17 -20.13
C SER A 49 -10.20 -19.36 -19.38
N ARG A 50 -10.82 -18.29 -18.87
CA ARG A 50 -11.90 -18.38 -17.85
C ARG A 50 -13.19 -17.64 -18.19
N GLY A 51 -14.23 -17.92 -17.41
CA GLY A 51 -15.58 -17.38 -17.60
C GLY A 51 -15.69 -15.87 -17.34
N LEU A 52 -16.84 -15.30 -17.70
CA LEU A 52 -17.11 -13.85 -17.63
C LEU A 52 -16.99 -13.27 -16.21
N SER A 53 -17.46 -13.98 -15.19
CA SER A 53 -17.42 -13.54 -13.79
C SER A 53 -16.01 -13.50 -13.22
N GLU A 54 -15.23 -14.56 -13.44
CA GLU A 54 -13.84 -14.67 -12.99
C GLU A 54 -12.94 -13.65 -13.70
N SER A 55 -13.19 -13.44 -15.00
CA SER A 55 -12.49 -12.42 -15.80
C SER A 55 -12.80 -11.01 -15.29
N PHE A 56 -14.04 -10.71 -14.91
CA PHE A 56 -14.40 -9.41 -14.34
C PHE A 56 -13.66 -9.15 -13.03
N THR A 57 -13.65 -10.11 -12.10
CA THR A 57 -12.93 -9.98 -10.83
C THR A 57 -11.43 -9.79 -11.04
N SER A 58 -10.85 -10.50 -12.02
CA SER A 58 -9.45 -10.37 -12.40
C SER A 58 -9.11 -8.97 -12.97
N ILE A 59 -9.91 -8.49 -13.93
CA ILE A 59 -9.74 -7.16 -14.54
C ILE A 59 -9.90 -6.05 -13.49
N TRP A 60 -10.94 -6.15 -12.65
CA TRP A 60 -11.22 -5.18 -11.60
C TRP A 60 -10.07 -5.08 -10.61
N SER A 61 -9.51 -6.23 -10.21
CA SER A 61 -8.36 -6.28 -9.31
C SER A 61 -7.11 -5.67 -9.95
N ALA A 62 -6.88 -5.91 -11.25
CA ALA A 62 -5.77 -5.29 -11.99
C ALA A 62 -5.88 -3.76 -12.06
N VAL A 63 -7.09 -3.22 -12.30
CA VAL A 63 -7.34 -1.77 -12.31
C VAL A 63 -7.08 -1.15 -10.93
N MET A 64 -7.54 -1.81 -9.87
CA MET A 64 -7.32 -1.36 -8.49
C MET A 64 -5.84 -1.38 -8.11
N LEU A 65 -5.10 -2.40 -8.52
CA LEU A 65 -3.65 -2.52 -8.34
C LEU A 65 -2.86 -1.44 -9.10
N LEU A 66 -3.28 -1.11 -10.33
CA LEU A 66 -2.68 -0.01 -11.10
C LEU A 66 -2.92 1.34 -10.42
N THR A 67 -4.15 1.58 -9.98
CA THR A 67 -4.51 2.81 -9.25
C THR A 67 -3.68 2.97 -7.99
N LEU A 68 -3.50 1.88 -7.23
CA LEU A 68 -2.65 1.86 -6.04
C LEU A 68 -1.18 2.09 -6.39
N SER A 69 -0.67 1.49 -7.47
CA SER A 69 0.72 1.63 -7.90
C SER A 69 1.04 3.07 -8.30
N ILE A 70 0.16 3.70 -9.08
CA ILE A 70 0.29 5.10 -9.49
C ILE A 70 0.14 6.02 -8.27
N GLY A 71 -0.93 5.83 -7.49
CA GLY A 71 -1.23 6.64 -6.31
C GLY A 71 -0.12 6.60 -5.26
N GLY A 72 0.38 5.42 -4.91
CA GLY A 72 1.47 5.27 -3.94
C GLY A 72 2.80 5.80 -4.44
N THR A 73 3.10 5.66 -5.74
CA THR A 73 4.31 6.26 -6.33
C THR A 73 4.24 7.79 -6.35
N MET A 74 3.06 8.37 -6.60
CA MET A 74 2.87 9.83 -6.55
C MET A 74 3.03 10.38 -5.12
N ILE A 75 2.54 9.67 -4.12
CA ILE A 75 2.64 10.09 -2.72
C ILE A 75 4.07 10.01 -2.22
N MET A 76 4.81 8.96 -2.59
CA MET A 76 6.23 8.85 -2.27
C MET A 76 7.09 9.97 -2.89
N ARG A 77 6.69 10.54 -4.04
CA ARG A 77 7.48 11.56 -4.74
C ARG A 77 7.04 13.00 -4.51
N LYS A 78 5.75 13.29 -4.24
CA LYS A 78 5.22 14.65 -4.49
C LYS A 78 4.30 15.26 -3.42
N PHE A 79 3.85 14.54 -2.39
CA PHE A 79 2.85 15.10 -1.44
C PHE A 79 3.35 15.18 0.01
N HIS A 80 3.81 16.37 0.42
CA HIS A 80 3.99 16.79 1.81
C HIS A 80 2.67 17.27 2.46
N ASN A 81 1.51 16.78 2.00
CA ASN A 81 0.20 17.28 2.43
C ASN A 81 -0.53 16.23 3.28
N SER A 82 -0.77 16.54 4.56
CA SER A 82 -1.25 15.60 5.59
C SER A 82 -2.61 14.96 5.26
N MET A 83 -3.46 15.67 4.50
CA MET A 83 -4.76 15.17 4.04
C MET A 83 -4.63 14.08 2.96
N ALA A 84 -3.69 14.24 2.01
CA ALA A 84 -3.47 13.27 0.93
C ALA A 84 -2.92 11.95 1.46
N VAL A 85 -2.05 12.00 2.47
CA VAL A 85 -1.54 10.82 3.18
C VAL A 85 -2.67 10.06 3.89
N GLY A 86 -3.62 10.78 4.51
CA GLY A 86 -4.78 10.17 5.14
C GLY A 86 -5.69 9.43 4.16
N PHE A 87 -5.98 10.06 3.01
CA PHE A 87 -6.78 9.42 1.95
C PHE A 87 -6.11 8.16 1.40
N PHE A 88 -4.78 8.20 1.23
CA PHE A 88 -4.02 7.04 0.79
C PHE A 88 -3.99 5.92 1.82
N MET A 89 -3.82 6.24 3.10
CA MET A 89 -3.89 5.25 4.17
C MET A 89 -5.25 4.55 4.16
N GLY A 90 -6.34 5.31 4.02
CA GLY A 90 -7.69 4.74 3.86
C GLY A 90 -7.81 3.87 2.62
N GLY A 91 -7.27 4.31 1.48
CA GLY A 91 -7.23 3.55 0.24
C GLY A 91 -6.47 2.23 0.37
N VAL A 92 -5.28 2.23 0.98
CA VAL A 92 -4.49 1.01 1.22
C VAL A 92 -5.24 0.04 2.15
N VAL A 93 -5.94 0.54 3.18
CA VAL A 93 -6.76 -0.30 4.07
C VAL A 93 -7.96 -0.89 3.35
N ALA A 94 -8.69 -0.10 2.57
CA ALA A 94 -9.81 -0.58 1.77
C ALA A 94 -9.36 -1.64 0.75
N MET A 95 -8.19 -1.44 0.14
CA MET A 95 -7.56 -2.40 -0.77
C MET A 95 -7.16 -3.70 -0.05
N SER A 96 -6.60 -3.61 1.16
CA SER A 96 -6.29 -4.78 2.00
C SER A 96 -7.56 -5.60 2.27
N GLN A 97 -8.65 -4.95 2.67
CA GLN A 97 -9.94 -5.62 2.88
C GLN A 97 -10.50 -6.25 1.60
N MET A 98 -10.39 -5.57 0.46
CA MET A 98 -10.80 -6.12 -0.82
C MET A 98 -10.01 -7.40 -1.16
N PHE A 99 -8.68 -7.41 -1.00
CA PHE A 99 -7.86 -8.61 -1.22
C PHE A 99 -8.17 -9.75 -0.26
N PHE A 100 -8.59 -9.44 0.97
CA PHE A 100 -9.08 -10.44 1.90
C PHE A 100 -10.37 -11.12 1.38
N PHE A 101 -11.33 -10.34 0.89
CA PHE A 101 -12.54 -10.90 0.26
C PHE A 101 -12.23 -11.72 -0.99
N LEU A 102 -11.28 -11.26 -1.83
CA LEU A 102 -10.81 -12.03 -2.99
C LEU A 102 -10.20 -13.38 -2.58
N THR A 103 -9.46 -13.42 -1.47
CA THR A 103 -8.90 -14.67 -0.95
C THR A 103 -10.03 -15.66 -0.61
N LEU A 104 -11.06 -15.20 0.11
CA LEU A 104 -12.22 -16.04 0.44
C LEU A 104 -12.97 -16.51 -0.80
N LEU A 105 -13.08 -15.64 -1.80
CA LEU A 105 -13.73 -15.93 -3.08
C LEU A 105 -12.96 -16.99 -3.88
N TYR A 106 -11.63 -16.89 -3.98
CA TYR A 106 -10.80 -17.93 -4.62
C TYR A 106 -10.82 -19.26 -3.87
N ILE A 107 -10.88 -19.25 -2.54
CA ILE A 107 -11.08 -20.47 -1.74
C ILE A 107 -12.45 -21.09 -2.06
N GLY A 108 -13.49 -20.27 -2.20
CA GLY A 108 -14.83 -20.69 -2.63
C GLY A 108 -14.81 -21.35 -4.00
N TYR A 109 -14.23 -20.67 -5.00
CA TYR A 109 -14.06 -21.23 -6.36
C TYR A 109 -13.24 -22.52 -6.36
N GLY A 110 -12.19 -22.61 -5.54
CA GLY A 110 -11.40 -23.82 -5.41
C GLY A 110 -12.22 -25.02 -4.89
N LYS A 111 -13.17 -24.80 -3.97
CA LYS A 111 -14.07 -25.86 -3.49
C LYS A 111 -15.06 -26.29 -4.57
N ASP A 112 -15.56 -25.35 -5.35
CA ASP A 112 -16.49 -25.60 -6.46
C ASP A 112 -15.81 -26.41 -7.58
N GLN A 113 -14.63 -25.97 -8.03
CA GLN A 113 -13.83 -26.70 -9.03
C GLN A 113 -13.37 -28.08 -8.57
N LYS A 114 -13.12 -28.26 -7.26
CA LYS A 114 -12.82 -29.57 -6.68
C LYS A 114 -14.02 -30.52 -6.76
N ASN A 115 -15.23 -30.00 -6.65
CA ASN A 115 -16.46 -30.77 -6.80
C ASN A 115 -16.70 -31.19 -8.27
N ASP A 116 -16.28 -30.35 -9.20
CA ASP A 116 -16.35 -30.59 -10.65
C ASP A 116 -15.16 -31.41 -11.21
N GLY A 117 -14.21 -31.81 -10.37
CA GLY A 117 -13.04 -32.63 -10.77
C GLY A 117 -11.97 -31.88 -11.57
N LEU A 118 -11.99 -30.54 -11.55
CA LEU A 118 -11.05 -29.67 -12.26
C LEU A 118 -9.79 -29.37 -11.43
N PRO A 119 -8.66 -28.98 -12.07
CA PRO A 119 -7.41 -28.67 -11.36
C PRO A 119 -7.50 -27.39 -10.52
N VAL A 120 -7.31 -27.52 -9.20
CA VAL A 120 -7.51 -26.45 -8.19
C VAL A 120 -6.25 -25.65 -7.86
N VAL A 121 -5.12 -25.95 -8.51
CA VAL A 121 -3.80 -25.42 -8.14
C VAL A 121 -3.75 -23.91 -8.36
N THR A 122 -4.27 -23.43 -9.49
CA THR A 122 -4.27 -22.00 -9.85
C THR A 122 -5.04 -21.16 -8.82
N GLU A 123 -6.21 -21.62 -8.37
CA GLU A 123 -7.02 -20.92 -7.38
C GLU A 123 -6.33 -20.86 -6.01
N SER A 124 -5.69 -21.96 -5.63
CA SER A 124 -4.98 -22.05 -4.35
C SER A 124 -3.79 -21.10 -4.31
N VAL A 125 -3.05 -20.99 -5.41
CA VAL A 125 -1.90 -20.08 -5.55
C VAL A 125 -2.37 -18.62 -5.58
N MET A 126 -3.43 -18.30 -6.32
CA MET A 126 -4.02 -16.96 -6.37
C MET A 126 -4.57 -16.52 -5.00
N ALA A 127 -5.22 -17.41 -4.26
CA ALA A 127 -5.68 -17.16 -2.91
C ALA A 127 -4.50 -16.87 -1.97
N PHE A 128 -3.42 -17.65 -2.04
CA PHE A 128 -2.23 -17.45 -1.23
C PHE A 128 -1.57 -16.09 -1.50
N PHE A 129 -1.36 -15.72 -2.76
CA PHE A 129 -0.79 -14.43 -3.12
C PHE A 129 -1.69 -13.26 -2.73
N SER A 130 -3.01 -13.40 -2.88
CA SER A 130 -3.99 -12.39 -2.45
C SER A 130 -3.98 -12.21 -0.93
N PHE A 131 -3.85 -13.30 -0.17
CA PHE A 131 -3.73 -13.25 1.28
C PHE A 131 -2.43 -12.58 1.73
N ALA A 132 -1.30 -12.95 1.11
CA ALA A 132 -0.01 -12.31 1.36
C ALA A 132 -0.07 -10.81 1.06
N GLN A 133 -0.72 -10.42 -0.05
CA GLN A 133 -0.92 -9.03 -0.44
C GLN A 133 -1.80 -8.26 0.56
N CYS A 134 -2.86 -8.89 1.07
CA CYS A 134 -3.70 -8.30 2.12
C CYS A 134 -2.89 -7.98 3.38
N VAL A 135 -2.07 -8.94 3.85
CA VAL A 135 -1.22 -8.76 5.04
C VAL A 135 -0.17 -7.69 4.80
N LEU A 136 0.49 -7.68 3.63
CA LEU A 136 1.48 -6.67 3.27
C LEU A 136 0.90 -5.26 3.18
N LEU A 137 -0.27 -5.10 2.57
CA LEU A 137 -0.96 -3.81 2.50
C LEU A 137 -1.43 -3.35 3.89
N GLY A 138 -1.95 -4.26 4.71
CA GLY A 138 -2.41 -3.97 6.07
C GLY A 138 -1.27 -3.55 6.99
N THR A 139 -0.15 -4.29 6.96
CA THR A 139 1.07 -3.95 7.71
C THR A 139 1.69 -2.65 7.21
N PHE A 140 1.75 -2.41 5.90
CA PHE A 140 2.20 -1.15 5.34
C PHE A 140 1.33 0.05 5.76
N ALA A 141 0.00 -0.10 5.76
CA ALA A 141 -0.91 0.92 6.28
C ALA A 141 -0.67 1.19 7.78
N ALA A 142 -0.43 0.15 8.58
CA ALA A 142 -0.12 0.30 10.00
C ALA A 142 1.20 1.04 10.24
N ILE A 143 2.24 0.73 9.45
CA ILE A 143 3.56 1.39 9.51
C ILE A 143 3.45 2.86 9.10
N LEU A 144 2.74 3.15 8.02
CA LEU A 144 2.46 4.52 7.59
C LEU A 144 1.70 5.31 8.67
N GLY A 145 0.72 4.67 9.32
CA GLY A 145 -0.01 5.26 10.43
C GLY A 145 0.88 5.53 11.66
N ALA A 146 1.83 4.64 11.95
CA ALA A 146 2.73 4.74 13.10
C ALA A 146 3.82 5.81 12.93
N HIS A 147 4.40 5.96 11.74
CA HIS A 147 5.39 7.00 11.44
C HIS A 147 4.76 8.35 11.01
N ARG A 148 3.43 8.45 10.93
CA ARG A 148 2.71 9.69 10.61
C ARG A 148 3.06 10.84 11.55
N SER A 149 3.26 10.56 12.85
CA SER A 149 3.63 11.57 13.84
C SER A 149 5.05 12.09 13.67
N GLU A 150 6.01 11.23 13.31
CA GLU A 150 7.42 11.61 13.08
C GLU A 150 7.60 12.43 11.79
N ILE A 151 6.74 12.19 10.78
CA ILE A 151 6.70 12.99 9.54
C ILE A 151 6.00 14.34 9.78
N LEU A 152 5.03 14.42 10.72
CA LEU A 152 4.37 15.68 11.08
C LEU A 152 5.22 16.57 11.98
N GLU A 153 5.88 16.03 13.01
CA GLU A 153 6.71 16.81 13.95
C GLU A 153 7.90 17.47 13.25
N LYS A 154 8.52 16.78 12.28
CA LYS A 154 9.64 17.36 11.51
C LYS A 154 9.24 18.56 10.65
N GLN A 155 7.94 18.86 10.53
CA GLN A 155 7.41 19.99 9.77
C GLN A 155 6.87 21.11 10.67
N GLU A 156 6.68 20.90 11.98
CA GLU A 156 6.38 21.98 12.95
C GLU A 156 7.65 22.70 13.44
N ASP A 157 8.82 22.05 13.36
CA ASP A 157 10.12 22.69 13.67
C ASP A 157 10.72 23.51 12.50
N THR A 158 9.98 23.72 11.40
CA THR A 158 10.24 24.87 10.54
C THR A 158 9.40 26.01 11.08
N PRO A 159 9.99 27.03 11.74
CA PRO A 159 9.21 28.07 12.37
C PRO A 159 8.34 28.74 11.32
N ALA A 160 7.04 28.54 11.45
CA ALA A 160 6.06 29.48 10.95
C ALA A 160 6.13 30.72 11.85
N GLY A 161 7.05 31.64 11.55
CA GLY A 161 7.08 32.96 12.18
C GLY A 161 8.41 33.71 12.06
N GLU A 162 8.32 34.94 11.53
CA GLU A 162 9.29 36.06 11.54
C GLU A 162 10.37 35.99 10.44
N GLU A 163 10.39 36.89 9.45
CA GLU A 163 10.44 38.36 9.57
C GLU A 163 9.27 39.04 8.80
N ALA A 164 8.41 39.88 9.38
CA ALA A 164 8.66 41.17 10.01
C ALA A 164 9.51 42.12 9.14
N PHE A 165 8.82 43.04 8.45
CA PHE A 165 9.14 44.47 8.48
C PHE A 165 10.60 44.89 8.22
N GLY A 166 10.89 45.36 7.00
CA GLY A 166 11.97 46.32 6.79
C GLY A 166 12.54 46.40 5.37
N SER A 167 12.06 47.36 4.57
CA SER A 167 12.86 48.32 3.78
C SER A 167 12.19 48.73 2.47
N THR A 168 11.33 49.76 2.50
CA THR A 168 11.27 50.72 1.38
C THR A 168 12.01 51.99 1.81
N PRO A 169 12.98 52.47 1.01
CA PRO A 169 13.81 53.61 1.36
C PRO A 169 13.03 54.92 1.25
N TYR A 170 13.44 55.89 2.07
CA TYR A 170 13.07 57.31 2.04
C TYR A 170 12.78 57.87 0.64
N THR A 171 11.66 58.59 0.51
CA THR A 171 11.65 59.91 -0.13
C THR A 171 10.73 60.85 0.64
N ARG A 172 11.37 61.71 1.44
CA ARG A 172 10.83 62.98 1.91
C ARG A 172 11.43 64.05 1.00
N SER A 173 10.61 64.72 0.21
CA SER A 173 10.84 66.06 -0.36
C SER A 173 9.49 66.61 -0.76
#